data_AF-A0A258V7N2-F1
#
_entry.id   AF-A0A258V7N2-F1
#
_cell.length_a   1.000
_cell.length_b   1.000
_cell.length_c   1.000
_cell.angle_alpha   90.00
_cell.angle_beta   90.00
_cell.angle_gamma   90.00
#
_symmetry.space_group_name_H-M   'P 1'
#
loop_
_entity.id
_entity.type
_entity.pdbx_description
1 polymer ?
#
loop_
_entity_poly.entity_id
_entity_poly.type
_entity_poly.pdbx_seq_one_letter_code
_entity_poly.pdbx_strand_id
1 'polypeptide(L)'
;MKRLFVFLLSASVCVANGAGKPAMKKDYPAAQSREIIEIAQNLILQKDRDQAIRLLNKALLTEKNKMVLAETRTILKDIGSLFLFDKAQQEYESSISFKKTEPGKWIASVERAQKIEPDNTLIMMEVIRNQVNKKNLSRAKEILEEFRIKNAFDKNVILAGAFLGVAGADGKDISFLKARVKDLQLPNYMAINSYIELLERILAGNKEKALLALAAWKKEDPQNPQVSYWEKRINGGTAVDEEQICESFPEHLYRRYYHDLFFCSSALENFFKFKDVNQP
;
A
#
# COMPACT_ATOMS: atom_id res chain seq x y z
N MET A 1 53.84 19.28 -17.17
CA MET A 1 55.01 18.80 -17.93
C MET A 1 56.13 18.42 -16.97
N LYS A 2 56.25 17.14 -16.62
CA LYS A 2 57.44 16.53 -15.99
C LYS A 2 57.58 15.13 -16.58
N ARG A 3 58.75 14.88 -17.19
CA ARG A 3 59.17 13.62 -17.81
C ARG A 3 59.86 12.71 -16.75
N LEU A 4 60.13 11.48 -17.18
CA LEU A 4 61.03 10.45 -16.60
C LEU A 4 60.43 9.66 -15.42
N PHE A 5 60.58 8.34 -15.28
CA PHE A 5 61.61 7.42 -15.79
C PHE A 5 60.97 6.04 -16.05
N VAL A 6 61.40 5.40 -17.14
CA VAL A 6 61.17 3.99 -17.45
C VAL A 6 62.22 3.16 -16.70
N PHE A 7 61.80 2.13 -15.97
CA PHE A 7 62.68 1.02 -15.59
C PHE A 7 61.99 -0.30 -15.92
N LEU A 8 62.57 -0.98 -16.91
CA LEU A 8 62.36 -2.39 -17.22
C LEU A 8 63.16 -3.22 -16.21
N LEU A 9 62.49 -4.12 -15.51
CA LEU A 9 63.12 -5.26 -14.86
C LEU A 9 62.28 -6.50 -15.15
N SER A 10 62.75 -7.22 -16.15
CA SER A 10 62.34 -8.56 -16.53
C SER A 10 62.87 -9.56 -15.49
N ALA A 11 61.95 -10.24 -14.80
CA ALA A 11 62.25 -11.46 -14.08
C ALA A 11 61.30 -12.56 -14.61
N SER A 12 61.85 -13.43 -15.46
CA SER A 12 61.22 -14.67 -15.89
C SER A 12 61.20 -15.65 -14.71
N VAL A 13 60.00 -15.96 -14.23
CA VAL A 13 59.77 -17.17 -13.42
C VAL A 13 58.85 -18.08 -14.24
N CYS A 14 59.46 -19.05 -14.91
CA CYS A 14 58.79 -20.29 -15.23
C CYS A 14 58.70 -21.11 -13.96
N VAL A 15 57.53 -21.72 -13.65
CA VAL A 15 57.38 -23.13 -13.23
C VAL A 15 55.90 -23.42 -12.90
N ALA A 16 55.49 -24.61 -13.37
CA ALA A 16 54.35 -25.45 -12.97
C ALA A 16 52.94 -25.06 -13.44
N ASN A 17 52.61 -25.59 -14.63
CA ASN A 17 51.24 -25.99 -15.00
C ASN A 17 50.73 -27.06 -14.02
N GLY A 18 50.08 -26.61 -12.94
CA GLY A 18 49.07 -27.40 -12.26
C GLY A 18 47.73 -27.10 -12.93
N ALA A 19 47.21 -28.05 -13.72
CA ALA A 19 45.83 -28.01 -14.21
C ALA A 19 44.86 -28.26 -13.03
N GLY A 20 44.78 -27.29 -12.12
CA GLY A 20 43.67 -27.15 -11.20
C GLY A 20 42.50 -26.61 -12.01
N LYS A 21 41.39 -27.34 -12.08
CA LYS A 21 40.12 -26.80 -12.55
C LYS A 21 39.92 -25.43 -11.88
N PRO A 22 39.55 -24.37 -12.61
CA PRO A 22 39.27 -23.09 -11.99
C PRO A 22 38.17 -23.35 -10.95
N ALA A 23 38.50 -23.13 -9.68
CA ALA A 23 37.50 -23.07 -8.64
C ALA A 23 36.56 -21.93 -9.07
N MET A 24 35.40 -22.27 -9.61
CA MET A 24 34.28 -21.33 -9.73
C MET A 24 34.14 -20.72 -8.35
N LYS A 25 34.51 -19.45 -8.21
CA LYS A 25 34.10 -18.65 -7.07
C LYS A 25 32.59 -18.82 -7.02
N LYS A 26 32.11 -19.50 -5.98
CA LYS A 26 30.69 -19.51 -5.64
C LYS A 26 30.38 -18.05 -5.34
N ASP A 27 29.93 -17.30 -6.34
CA ASP A 27 29.41 -15.97 -6.10
C ASP A 27 28.27 -16.14 -5.10
N TYR A 28 28.49 -15.60 -3.91
CA TYR A 28 27.55 -15.73 -2.82
C TYR A 28 26.27 -14.98 -3.24
N PRO A 29 25.09 -15.60 -3.21
CA PRO A 29 23.83 -14.96 -3.64
C PRO A 29 23.59 -13.58 -2.99
N ALA A 30 24.06 -13.40 -1.75
CA ALA A 30 23.96 -12.13 -1.03
C ALA A 30 24.77 -10.97 -1.63
N ALA A 31 25.90 -11.25 -2.30
CA ALA A 31 26.70 -10.22 -2.98
C ALA A 31 25.99 -9.74 -4.25
N GLN A 32 25.41 -10.68 -5.01
CA GLN A 32 24.62 -10.40 -6.21
C GLN A 32 23.36 -9.57 -5.90
N SER A 33 22.67 -9.85 -4.80
CA SER A 33 21.47 -9.08 -4.41
C SER A 33 21.78 -7.66 -3.97
N ARG A 34 22.97 -7.39 -3.39
CA ARG A 34 23.40 -6.02 -3.07
C ARG A 34 23.74 -5.22 -4.32
N GLU A 35 24.40 -5.85 -5.29
CA GLU A 35 24.61 -5.24 -6.60
C GLU A 35 23.28 -4.88 -7.28
N ILE A 36 22.28 -5.76 -7.18
CA ILE A 36 20.91 -5.49 -7.67
C ILE A 36 20.31 -4.24 -7.00
N ILE A 37 20.49 -4.07 -5.69
CA ILE A 37 20.02 -2.89 -4.96
C ILE A 37 20.67 -1.61 -5.51
N GLU A 38 21.99 -1.61 -5.70
CA GLU A 38 22.72 -0.46 -6.24
C GLU A 38 22.28 -0.12 -7.67
N ILE A 39 22.08 -1.13 -8.53
CA ILE A 39 21.54 -0.95 -9.88
C ILE A 39 20.13 -0.34 -9.82
N ALA A 40 19.25 -0.85 -8.94
CA ALA A 40 17.90 -0.32 -8.79
C ALA A 40 17.90 1.16 -8.33
N GLN A 41 18.80 1.54 -7.42
CA GLN A 41 18.95 2.93 -7.00
C GLN A 41 19.42 3.83 -8.15
N ASN A 42 20.36 3.36 -8.97
CA ASN A 42 20.80 4.10 -10.16
C ASN A 42 19.68 4.25 -11.21
N LEU A 43 18.85 3.23 -11.41
CA LEU A 43 17.66 3.30 -12.27
C LEU A 43 16.68 4.38 -11.78
N ILE A 44 16.52 4.53 -10.46
CA ILE A 44 15.70 5.60 -9.87
C ILE A 44 16.28 7.00 -10.15
N LEU A 45 17.60 7.18 -10.09
CA LEU A 45 18.26 8.43 -10.49
C LEU A 45 18.03 8.75 -11.98
N GLN A 46 17.90 7.72 -12.82
CA GLN A 46 17.54 7.82 -14.23
C GLN A 46 16.03 7.95 -14.47
N LYS A 47 15.23 8.03 -13.40
CA LYS A 47 13.76 8.10 -13.41
C LYS A 47 13.07 6.87 -14.01
N ASP A 48 13.72 5.71 -13.99
CA ASP A 48 13.16 4.44 -14.45
C ASP A 48 12.68 3.57 -13.26
N ARG A 49 11.58 4.00 -12.64
CA ARG A 49 10.98 3.27 -11.49
C ARG A 49 10.57 1.85 -11.86
N ASP A 50 9.98 1.67 -13.04
CA ASP A 50 9.38 0.41 -13.44
C ASP A 50 10.44 -0.69 -13.62
N GLN A 51 11.59 -0.36 -14.22
CA GLN A 51 12.73 -1.28 -14.26
C GLN A 51 13.31 -1.56 -12.86
N ALA A 52 13.45 -0.53 -12.02
CA ALA A 52 13.96 -0.69 -10.65
C ALA A 52 13.06 -1.64 -9.83
N ILE A 53 11.74 -1.45 -9.88
CA ILE A 53 10.76 -2.30 -9.20
C ILE A 53 10.86 -3.74 -9.70
N ARG A 54 10.90 -3.98 -11.02
CA ARG A 54 11.05 -5.33 -11.57
C ARG A 54 12.32 -6.03 -11.08
N LEU A 55 13.43 -5.30 -11.05
CA LEU A 55 14.71 -5.83 -10.63
C LEU A 55 14.70 -6.24 -9.14
N LEU A 56 14.16 -5.38 -8.28
CA LEU A 56 14.02 -5.67 -6.84
C LEU A 56 13.05 -6.83 -6.59
N ASN A 57 11.91 -6.88 -7.29
CA ASN A 57 10.97 -7.99 -7.17
C ASN A 57 11.61 -9.31 -7.60
N LYS A 58 12.44 -9.31 -8.65
CA LYS A 58 13.21 -10.50 -9.05
C LYS A 58 14.17 -10.93 -7.93
N ALA A 59 14.89 -10.00 -7.31
CA ALA A 59 15.78 -10.31 -6.20
C ALA A 59 15.03 -10.92 -4.99
N LEU A 60 13.82 -10.41 -4.67
CA LEU A 60 12.99 -10.95 -3.59
C LEU A 60 12.57 -12.40 -3.81
N LEU A 61 12.47 -12.87 -5.06
CA LEU A 61 12.12 -14.27 -5.37
C LEU A 61 13.31 -15.24 -5.23
N THR A 62 14.54 -14.75 -5.41
CA THR A 62 15.74 -15.59 -5.42
C THR A 62 16.57 -15.53 -4.14
N GLU A 63 16.46 -14.43 -3.38
CA GLU A 63 17.24 -14.20 -2.18
C GLU A 63 16.73 -15.04 -0.99
N LYS A 64 17.67 -15.62 -0.24
CA LYS A 64 17.41 -16.42 0.98
C LYS A 64 17.86 -15.71 2.25
N ASN A 65 18.74 -14.72 2.15
CA ASN A 65 19.22 -13.93 3.27
C ASN A 65 18.13 -12.97 3.76
N LYS A 66 17.68 -13.19 5.00
CA LYS A 66 16.61 -12.40 5.64
C LYS A 66 16.94 -10.90 5.75
N MET A 67 18.20 -10.54 5.98
CA MET A 67 18.60 -9.13 6.10
C MET A 67 18.48 -8.43 4.76
N VAL A 68 18.98 -9.05 3.69
CA VAL A 68 18.88 -8.51 2.33
C VAL A 68 17.42 -8.45 1.88
N LEU A 69 16.60 -9.45 2.18
CA LEU A 69 15.16 -9.42 1.91
C LEU A 69 14.46 -8.24 2.60
N ALA A 70 14.82 -7.96 3.87
CA ALA A 70 14.26 -6.84 4.62
C ALA A 70 14.69 -5.49 4.01
N GLU A 71 15.97 -5.36 3.66
CA GLU A 71 16.53 -4.17 3.00
C GLU A 71 15.86 -3.92 1.65
N THR A 72 15.77 -4.94 0.79
CA THR A 72 15.09 -4.86 -0.51
C THR A 72 13.62 -4.45 -0.38
N ARG A 73 12.90 -4.94 0.63
CA ARG A 73 11.51 -4.53 0.89
C ARG A 73 11.40 -3.07 1.33
N THR A 74 12.33 -2.60 2.17
CA THR A 74 12.40 -1.19 2.56
C THR A 74 12.64 -0.31 1.33
N ILE A 75 13.63 -0.65 0.50
CA ILE A 75 13.93 0.10 -0.71
C ILE A 75 12.73 0.09 -1.66
N LEU A 76 12.10 -1.07 -1.89
CA LEU A 76 10.92 -1.17 -2.75
C LEU A 76 9.77 -0.26 -2.31
N LYS A 77 9.56 -0.14 -0.99
CA LYS A 77 8.59 0.78 -0.39
C LYS A 77 8.99 2.25 -0.61
N ASP A 78 10.25 2.58 -0.38
CA ASP A 78 10.74 3.96 -0.51
C ASP A 78 10.66 4.43 -1.97
N ILE A 79 11.16 3.64 -2.93
CA ILE A 79 11.12 3.99 -4.35
C ILE A 79 9.70 4.01 -4.92
N GLY A 80 8.80 3.18 -4.37
CA GLY A 80 7.42 3.12 -4.79
C GLY A 80 6.68 4.42 -4.48
N SER A 81 7.01 5.06 -3.35
CA SER A 81 6.33 6.28 -2.88
C SER A 81 7.09 7.57 -3.23
N LEU A 82 8.38 7.50 -3.52
CA LEU A 82 9.21 8.63 -3.95
C LEU A 82 8.66 9.26 -5.23
N PHE A 83 8.43 10.56 -5.27
CA PHE A 83 8.12 11.28 -6.51
C PHE A 83 9.40 11.53 -7.32
N LEU A 84 9.37 11.22 -8.61
CA LEU A 84 10.48 11.46 -9.56
C LEU A 84 10.31 12.76 -10.34
N PHE A 85 9.12 13.36 -10.27
CA PHE A 85 8.74 14.61 -10.91
C PHE A 85 8.01 15.52 -9.92
N ASP A 86 8.57 16.72 -9.69
CA ASP A 86 7.98 17.74 -8.81
C ASP A 86 6.54 18.07 -9.20
N LYS A 87 6.24 18.04 -10.50
CA LYS A 87 4.88 18.28 -10.99
C LYS A 87 3.89 17.22 -10.52
N ALA A 88 4.28 15.94 -10.49
CA ALA A 88 3.43 14.87 -9.98
C ALA A 88 3.19 15.03 -8.47
N GLN A 89 4.23 15.39 -7.72
CA GLN A 89 4.13 15.69 -6.29
C GLN A 89 3.18 16.86 -6.04
N GLN A 90 3.32 17.97 -6.77
CA GLN A 90 2.45 19.14 -6.62
C GLN A 90 0.98 18.79 -6.87
N GLU A 91 0.67 18.02 -7.93
CA GLU A 91 -0.69 17.59 -8.23
C GLU A 91 -1.23 16.64 -7.15
N TYR A 92 -0.39 15.73 -6.64
CA TYR A 92 -0.76 14.84 -5.54
C TYR A 92 -1.08 15.62 -4.26
N GLU A 93 -0.19 16.52 -3.82
CA GLU A 93 -0.39 17.34 -2.62
C GLU A 93 -1.64 18.24 -2.75
N SER A 94 -1.85 18.83 -3.93
CA SER A 94 -3.07 19.59 -4.23
C SER A 94 -4.30 18.70 -4.09
N SER A 95 -4.25 17.46 -4.61
CA SER A 95 -5.35 16.50 -4.48
C SER A 95 -5.71 16.21 -3.02
N ILE A 96 -4.71 16.08 -2.14
CA ILE A 96 -4.93 15.84 -0.71
C ILE A 96 -5.66 17.03 -0.08
N SER A 97 -5.33 18.27 -0.46
CA SER A 97 -6.00 19.47 0.04
C SER A 97 -7.46 19.57 -0.42
N PHE A 98 -7.77 19.15 -1.65
CA PHE A 98 -9.13 19.18 -2.20
C PHE A 98 -10.02 18.05 -1.71
N LYS A 99 -9.45 16.98 -1.16
CA LYS A 99 -10.16 15.74 -0.86
C LYS A 99 -11.42 15.93 -0.01
N LYS A 100 -11.36 16.85 0.96
CA LYS A 100 -12.48 17.13 1.86
C LYS A 100 -13.47 18.15 1.29
N THR A 101 -12.97 19.20 0.64
CA THR A 101 -13.76 20.40 0.30
C THR A 101 -14.23 20.44 -1.15
N GLU A 102 -13.49 19.82 -2.06
CA GLU A 102 -13.71 19.93 -3.50
C GLU A 102 -13.46 18.58 -4.22
N PRO A 103 -14.35 17.57 -4.05
CA PRO A 103 -14.15 16.21 -4.58
C PRO A 103 -13.87 16.16 -6.09
N GLY A 104 -14.51 17.04 -6.88
CA GLY A 104 -14.25 17.14 -8.32
C GLY A 104 -12.81 17.58 -8.65
N LYS A 105 -12.25 18.53 -7.89
CA LYS A 105 -10.85 18.96 -8.04
C LYS A 105 -9.87 17.92 -7.52
N TRP A 106 -10.22 17.20 -6.47
CA TRP A 106 -9.43 16.06 -5.98
C TRP A 106 -9.26 15.02 -7.08
N ILE A 107 -10.37 14.55 -7.68
CA ILE A 107 -10.36 13.55 -8.76
C ILE A 107 -9.47 14.01 -9.92
N ALA A 108 -9.68 15.24 -10.41
CA ALA A 108 -8.93 15.76 -11.54
C ALA A 108 -7.42 15.87 -11.23
N SER A 109 -7.04 16.20 -10.00
CA SER A 109 -5.63 16.33 -9.58
C SER A 109 -4.96 14.95 -9.43
N VAL A 110 -5.67 13.96 -8.89
CA VAL A 110 -5.19 12.56 -8.86
C VAL A 110 -4.95 12.03 -10.28
N GLU A 111 -5.89 12.25 -11.21
CA GLU A 111 -5.76 11.81 -12.60
C GLU A 111 -4.59 12.49 -13.33
N ARG A 112 -4.31 13.77 -13.06
CA ARG A 112 -3.12 14.46 -13.58
C ARG A 112 -1.83 13.89 -13.00
N ALA A 113 -1.78 13.65 -11.70
CA ALA A 113 -0.63 13.04 -11.04
C ALA A 113 -0.35 11.63 -11.62
N GLN A 114 -1.39 10.82 -11.80
CA GLN A 114 -1.30 9.47 -12.36
C GLN A 114 -0.76 9.45 -13.80
N LYS A 115 -1.10 10.45 -14.63
CA LYS A 115 -0.56 10.54 -16.00
C LYS A 115 0.96 10.77 -16.03
N ILE A 116 1.50 11.45 -15.02
CA ILE A 116 2.93 11.75 -14.92
C ILE A 116 3.67 10.57 -14.27
N GLU A 117 3.10 9.99 -13.21
CA GLU A 117 3.70 8.90 -12.46
C GLU A 117 2.66 7.79 -12.16
N PRO A 118 2.34 6.92 -13.14
CA PRO A 118 1.32 5.89 -12.98
C PRO A 118 1.68 4.83 -11.93
N ASP A 119 2.98 4.69 -11.66
CA ASP A 119 3.54 3.66 -10.79
C ASP A 119 3.87 4.15 -9.37
N ASN A 120 3.56 5.41 -9.05
CA ASN A 120 3.76 5.91 -7.70
C ASN A 120 2.67 5.33 -6.78
N THR A 121 3.09 4.67 -5.71
CA THR A 121 2.21 3.91 -4.82
C THR A 121 1.23 4.79 -4.04
N LEU A 122 1.61 6.05 -3.75
CA LEU A 122 0.72 7.03 -3.12
C LEU A 122 -0.39 7.46 -4.08
N ILE A 123 -0.04 7.69 -5.34
CA ILE A 123 -1.00 8.03 -6.39
C ILE A 123 -1.94 6.85 -6.64
N MET A 124 -1.41 5.63 -6.83
CA MET A 124 -2.22 4.43 -7.05
C MET A 124 -3.28 4.24 -5.97
N MET A 125 -2.91 4.47 -4.70
CA MET A 125 -3.86 4.36 -3.59
C MET A 125 -4.98 5.42 -3.64
N GLU A 126 -4.69 6.66 -4.06
CA GLU A 126 -5.74 7.67 -4.27
C GLU A 126 -6.63 7.33 -5.49
N VAL A 127 -6.08 6.70 -6.54
CA VAL A 127 -6.88 6.22 -7.67
C VAL A 127 -7.84 5.11 -7.22
N ILE A 128 -7.40 4.18 -6.36
CA ILE A 128 -8.27 3.15 -5.76
C ILE A 128 -9.40 3.83 -4.97
N ARG A 129 -9.09 4.81 -4.11
CA ARG A 129 -10.11 5.58 -3.37
C ARG A 129 -11.10 6.29 -4.29
N ASN A 130 -10.62 6.90 -5.37
CA ASN A 130 -11.47 7.52 -6.38
C ASN A 130 -12.46 6.50 -6.99
N GLN A 131 -12.00 5.29 -7.34
CA GLN A 131 -12.88 4.25 -7.86
C GLN A 131 -13.91 3.77 -6.83
N VAL A 132 -13.51 3.64 -5.55
CA VAL A 132 -14.42 3.34 -4.45
C VAL A 132 -15.49 4.42 -4.32
N ASN A 133 -15.13 5.71 -4.35
CA ASN A 133 -16.08 6.82 -4.32
C ASN A 133 -17.00 6.85 -5.54
N LYS A 134 -16.50 6.47 -6.72
CA LYS A 134 -17.29 6.26 -7.95
C LYS A 134 -18.13 4.97 -7.90
N LYS A 135 -18.13 4.24 -6.77
CA LYS A 135 -18.84 2.96 -6.56
C LYS A 135 -18.39 1.86 -7.53
N ASN A 136 -17.19 1.97 -8.09
CA ASN A 136 -16.63 1.02 -9.05
C ASN A 136 -15.63 0.08 -8.38
N LEU A 137 -16.16 -0.89 -7.63
CA LEU A 137 -15.33 -1.85 -6.88
C LEU A 137 -14.50 -2.76 -7.81
N SER A 138 -15.02 -3.12 -8.98
CA SER A 138 -14.28 -3.96 -9.95
C SER A 138 -13.00 -3.27 -10.39
N ARG A 139 -13.10 -2.00 -10.81
CA ARG A 139 -11.92 -1.24 -11.24
C ARG A 139 -10.96 -0.98 -10.07
N ALA A 140 -11.47 -0.73 -8.86
CA ALA A 140 -10.64 -0.60 -7.67
C ALA A 140 -9.81 -1.86 -7.40
N LYS A 141 -10.41 -3.06 -7.57
CA LYS A 141 -9.73 -4.36 -7.41
C LYS A 141 -8.69 -4.61 -8.49
N GLU A 142 -8.98 -4.28 -9.75
CA GLU A 142 -8.00 -4.38 -10.85
C GLU A 142 -6.76 -3.52 -10.58
N ILE A 143 -6.95 -2.27 -10.17
CA ILE A 143 -5.84 -1.37 -9.85
C ILE A 143 -5.07 -1.85 -8.63
N LEU A 144 -5.75 -2.40 -7.62
CA LEU A 144 -5.07 -3.02 -6.48
C LEU A 144 -4.20 -4.21 -6.93
N GLU A 145 -4.64 -5.00 -7.90
CA GLU A 145 -3.85 -6.10 -8.45
C GLU A 145 -2.58 -5.60 -9.16
N GLU A 146 -2.73 -4.57 -9.99
CA GLU A 146 -1.59 -3.88 -10.63
C GLU A 146 -0.60 -3.37 -9.57
N PHE A 147 -1.12 -2.78 -8.48
CA PHE A 147 -0.31 -2.29 -7.36
C PHE A 147 0.38 -3.46 -6.63
N ARG A 148 -0.33 -4.56 -6.39
CA ARG A 148 0.19 -5.75 -5.72
C ARG A 148 1.35 -6.38 -6.49
N ILE A 149 1.27 -6.44 -7.82
CA ILE A 149 2.36 -6.96 -8.67
C ILE A 149 3.62 -6.10 -8.50
N LYS A 150 3.47 -4.78 -8.36
CA LYS A 150 4.60 -3.86 -8.19
C LYS A 150 5.17 -3.89 -6.77
N ASN A 151 4.33 -3.92 -5.74
CA ASN A 151 4.77 -3.95 -4.34
C ASN A 151 3.77 -4.69 -3.43
N ALA A 152 3.85 -6.01 -3.41
CA ALA A 152 2.99 -6.86 -2.58
C ALA A 152 3.18 -6.68 -1.05
N PHE A 153 4.21 -5.94 -0.63
CA PHE A 153 4.56 -5.70 0.78
C PHE A 153 4.17 -4.31 1.26
N ASP A 154 3.69 -3.44 0.36
CA ASP A 154 3.22 -2.11 0.75
C ASP A 154 2.03 -2.24 1.71
N LYS A 155 2.06 -1.46 2.80
CA LYS A 155 0.99 -1.46 3.80
C LYS A 155 -0.37 -1.09 3.18
N ASN A 156 -0.38 -0.19 2.21
CA ASN A 156 -1.60 0.27 1.55
C ASN A 156 -2.18 -0.84 0.66
N VAL A 157 -1.34 -1.67 0.04
CA VAL A 157 -1.81 -2.85 -0.71
C VAL A 157 -2.49 -3.85 0.21
N ILE A 158 -1.89 -4.14 1.36
CA ILE A 158 -2.47 -5.10 2.32
C ILE A 158 -3.79 -4.56 2.90
N LEU A 159 -3.80 -3.30 3.33
CA LEU A 159 -5.00 -2.66 3.89
C LEU A 159 -6.12 -2.53 2.85
N ALA A 160 -5.82 -2.02 1.65
CA ALA A 160 -6.79 -1.95 0.57
C ALA A 160 -7.32 -3.33 0.19
N GLY A 161 -6.46 -4.35 0.16
CA GLY A 161 -6.87 -5.74 -0.04
C GLY A 161 -7.88 -6.19 1.00
N ALA A 162 -7.60 -5.96 2.29
CA ALA A 162 -8.53 -6.31 3.36
C ALA A 162 -9.88 -5.58 3.19
N PHE A 163 -9.88 -4.27 2.97
CA PHE A 163 -11.10 -3.47 2.80
C PHE A 163 -11.90 -3.87 1.55
N LEU A 164 -11.25 -4.01 0.39
CA LEU A 164 -11.90 -4.40 -0.86
C LEU A 164 -12.37 -5.86 -0.86
N GLY A 165 -11.66 -6.75 -0.16
CA GLY A 165 -12.06 -8.14 0.03
C GLY A 165 -13.33 -8.23 0.88
N VAL A 166 -13.40 -7.46 1.97
CA VAL A 166 -14.63 -7.37 2.75
C VAL A 166 -15.77 -6.81 1.89
N ALA A 167 -15.60 -5.66 1.24
CA ALA A 167 -16.66 -5.04 0.41
C ALA A 167 -17.10 -5.91 -0.78
N GLY A 168 -16.24 -6.78 -1.29
CA GLY A 168 -16.54 -7.68 -2.39
C GLY A 168 -17.42 -8.86 -2.04
N ALA A 169 -17.61 -9.16 -0.75
CA ALA A 169 -18.27 -10.35 -0.24
C ALA A 169 -17.77 -11.68 -0.87
N ASP A 170 -16.57 -11.68 -1.45
CA ASP A 170 -16.00 -12.84 -2.11
C ASP A 170 -15.51 -13.86 -1.09
N GLY A 171 -15.23 -13.46 0.16
CA GLY A 171 -14.94 -14.29 1.34
C GLY A 171 -13.65 -15.11 1.24
N LYS A 172 -13.20 -15.37 0.01
CA LYS A 172 -11.91 -15.90 -0.37
C LYS A 172 -10.88 -14.85 0.02
N ASP A 173 -9.92 -15.26 0.82
CA ASP A 173 -8.73 -14.49 1.19
C ASP A 173 -8.86 -13.45 2.33
N ILE A 174 -10.04 -13.16 2.88
CA ILE A 174 -10.16 -12.17 3.98
C ILE A 174 -9.37 -12.61 5.23
N SER A 175 -9.44 -13.88 5.63
CA SER A 175 -8.67 -14.41 6.77
C SER A 175 -7.17 -14.28 6.56
N PHE A 176 -6.69 -14.52 5.33
CA PHE A 176 -5.29 -14.34 4.97
C PHE A 176 -4.88 -12.86 5.02
N LEU A 177 -5.70 -11.97 4.46
CA LEU A 177 -5.46 -10.53 4.49
C LEU A 177 -5.44 -9.98 5.91
N LYS A 178 -6.33 -10.43 6.81
CA LYS A 178 -6.31 -10.06 8.23
C LYS A 178 -5.05 -10.50 8.94
N ALA A 179 -4.56 -11.71 8.66
CA ALA A 179 -3.26 -12.16 9.16
C ALA A 179 -2.13 -11.23 8.68
N ARG A 180 -2.15 -10.83 7.40
CA ARG A 180 -1.18 -9.88 6.86
C ARG A 180 -1.29 -8.47 7.45
N VAL A 181 -2.49 -7.99 7.79
CA VAL A 181 -2.67 -6.69 8.47
C VAL A 181 -2.01 -6.73 9.86
N LYS A 182 -2.07 -7.87 10.56
CA LYS A 182 -1.37 -8.05 11.85
C LYS A 182 0.14 -7.91 11.72
N ASP A 183 0.71 -8.46 10.63
CA ASP A 183 2.15 -8.41 10.37
C ASP A 183 2.67 -6.99 10.09
N LEU A 184 1.78 -6.03 9.77
CA LEU A 184 2.17 -4.64 9.55
C LEU A 184 2.58 -3.89 10.82
N GLN A 185 2.24 -4.41 12.01
CA GLN A 185 2.56 -3.80 13.30
C GLN A 185 2.18 -2.32 13.39
N LEU A 186 1.02 -1.96 12.82
CA LEU A 186 0.54 -0.57 12.84
C LEU A 186 0.22 -0.13 14.27
N PRO A 187 0.56 1.12 14.66
CA PRO A 187 0.25 1.63 16.01
C PRO A 187 -1.23 1.54 16.40
N ASN A 188 -2.12 1.64 15.41
CA ASN A 188 -3.57 1.56 15.55
C ASN A 188 -4.15 0.23 15.01
N TYR A 189 -3.35 -0.84 14.97
CA TYR A 189 -3.76 -2.15 14.45
C TYR A 189 -5.07 -2.64 15.07
N MET A 190 -5.24 -2.52 16.39
CA MET A 190 -6.45 -2.98 17.08
C MET A 190 -7.71 -2.27 16.57
N ALA A 191 -7.66 -0.94 16.43
CA ALA A 191 -8.76 -0.15 15.87
C ALA A 191 -9.07 -0.56 14.42
N ILE A 192 -8.05 -0.73 13.57
CA ILE A 192 -8.21 -1.17 12.18
C ILE A 192 -8.85 -2.56 12.12
N ASN A 193 -8.35 -3.50 12.91
CA ASN A 193 -8.86 -4.87 12.92
C ASN A 193 -10.30 -4.94 13.43
N SER A 194 -10.64 -4.19 14.49
CA SER A 194 -12.02 -4.10 14.98
C SER A 194 -12.96 -3.48 13.96
N TYR A 195 -12.49 -2.50 13.18
CA TYR A 195 -13.30 -1.92 12.10
C TYR A 195 -13.52 -2.90 10.95
N ILE A 196 -12.48 -3.61 10.50
CA ILE A 196 -12.61 -4.68 9.50
C ILE A 196 -13.60 -5.75 9.98
N GLU A 197 -13.49 -6.18 11.24
CA GLU A 197 -14.41 -7.15 11.83
C GLU A 197 -15.85 -6.61 11.87
N LEU A 198 -16.05 -5.34 12.24
CA LEU A 198 -17.37 -4.71 12.18
C LEU A 198 -17.98 -4.85 10.78
N LEU A 199 -17.24 -4.44 9.74
CA LEU A 199 -17.69 -4.53 8.36
C LEU A 199 -18.05 -5.97 7.94
N GLU A 200 -17.26 -6.97 8.34
CA GLU A 200 -17.58 -8.39 8.12
C GLU A 200 -18.91 -8.79 8.78
N ARG A 201 -19.13 -8.39 10.04
CA ARG A 201 -20.36 -8.74 10.77
C ARG A 201 -21.60 -8.08 10.17
N ILE A 202 -21.44 -6.85 9.67
CA ILE A 202 -22.48 -6.11 8.97
C ILE A 202 -22.87 -6.82 7.68
N LEU A 203 -21.90 -7.22 6.85
CA LEU A 203 -22.17 -7.97 5.62
C LEU A 203 -22.78 -9.35 5.88
N ALA A 204 -22.40 -9.99 6.99
CA ALA A 204 -22.99 -11.24 7.43
C ALA A 204 -24.44 -11.07 7.96
N GLY A 205 -24.93 -9.85 8.11
CA GLY A 205 -26.27 -9.56 8.67
C GLY A 205 -26.40 -9.92 10.16
N ASN A 206 -25.29 -10.13 10.88
CA ASN A 206 -25.34 -10.52 12.28
C ASN A 206 -25.28 -9.28 13.18
N LYS A 207 -26.46 -8.74 13.52
CA LYS A 207 -26.62 -7.53 14.34
C LYS A 207 -25.90 -7.61 15.69
N GLU A 208 -26.06 -8.71 16.42
CA GLU A 208 -25.46 -8.88 17.76
C GLU A 208 -23.93 -8.84 17.68
N LYS A 209 -23.33 -9.61 16.75
CA LYS A 209 -21.88 -9.60 16.55
C LYS A 209 -21.37 -8.26 16.03
N ALA A 210 -22.16 -7.55 15.20
CA ALA A 210 -21.81 -6.22 14.73
C ALA A 210 -21.77 -5.21 15.90
N LEU A 211 -22.72 -5.25 16.84
CA LEU A 211 -22.70 -4.40 18.03
C LEU A 211 -21.51 -4.71 18.94
N LEU A 212 -21.14 -5.99 19.11
CA LEU A 212 -19.95 -6.38 19.87
C LEU A 212 -18.66 -5.85 19.22
N ALA A 213 -18.54 -5.98 17.88
CA ALA A 213 -17.40 -5.46 17.13
C ALA A 213 -17.32 -3.93 17.18
N LEU A 214 -18.47 -3.23 17.09
CA LEU A 214 -18.56 -1.78 17.24
C LEU A 214 -18.11 -1.32 18.63
N ALA A 215 -18.53 -2.02 19.69
CA ALA A 215 -18.11 -1.70 21.06
C ALA A 215 -16.58 -1.85 21.24
N ALA A 216 -15.99 -2.90 20.65
CA ALA A 216 -14.53 -3.07 20.63
C ALA A 216 -13.85 -1.93 19.88
N TRP A 217 -14.33 -1.57 18.68
CA TRP A 217 -13.75 -0.47 17.91
C TRP A 217 -13.88 0.88 18.63
N LYS A 218 -15.03 1.19 19.22
CA LYS A 218 -15.27 2.41 20.02
C LYS A 218 -14.32 2.51 21.21
N LYS A 219 -13.93 1.39 21.82
CA LYS A 219 -12.94 1.35 22.90
C LYS A 219 -11.54 1.68 22.40
N GLU A 220 -11.15 1.14 21.25
CA GLU A 220 -9.82 1.34 20.65
C GLU A 220 -9.67 2.71 19.97
N ASP A 221 -10.75 3.28 19.43
CA ASP A 221 -10.75 4.57 18.77
C ASP A 221 -12.04 5.38 19.02
N PRO A 222 -12.22 5.92 20.24
CA PRO A 222 -13.43 6.67 20.61
C PRO A 222 -13.59 7.99 19.85
N GLN A 223 -12.54 8.46 19.18
CA GLN A 223 -12.54 9.71 18.43
C GLN A 223 -12.95 9.52 16.97
N ASN A 224 -13.09 8.27 16.51
CA ASN A 224 -13.47 8.01 15.13
C ASN A 224 -14.93 8.45 14.89
N PRO A 225 -15.17 9.38 13.94
CA PRO A 225 -16.49 9.96 13.74
C PRO A 225 -17.52 8.95 13.19
N GLN A 226 -17.08 7.91 12.49
CA GLN A 226 -17.95 6.86 11.93
C GLN A 226 -18.50 5.89 12.99
N VAL A 227 -17.99 5.89 14.22
CA VAL A 227 -18.54 5.06 15.31
C VAL A 227 -20.03 5.39 15.52
N SER A 228 -20.36 6.68 15.59
CA SER A 228 -21.74 7.14 15.79
C SER A 228 -22.65 6.82 14.61
N TYR A 229 -22.11 6.85 13.39
CA TYR A 229 -22.80 6.46 12.16
C TYR A 229 -23.21 4.98 12.24
N TRP A 230 -22.24 4.09 12.49
CA TRP A 230 -22.50 2.66 12.56
C TRP A 230 -23.40 2.27 13.72
N GLU A 231 -23.27 2.94 14.87
CA GLU A 231 -24.15 2.75 16.03
C GLU A 231 -25.63 2.99 15.67
N LYS A 232 -25.92 4.09 14.97
CA LYS A 232 -27.28 4.39 14.50
C LYS A 232 -27.74 3.42 13.43
N ARG A 233 -26.87 3.11 12.46
CA ARG A 233 -27.19 2.25 11.31
C ARG A 233 -27.55 0.83 11.74
N ILE A 234 -26.75 0.21 12.61
CA ILE A 234 -26.99 -1.15 13.13
C ILE A 234 -28.28 -1.22 13.96
N ASN A 235 -28.63 -0.13 14.65
CA ASN A 235 -29.85 -0.03 15.45
C ASN A 235 -31.11 0.28 14.63
N GLY A 236 -31.01 0.43 13.30
CA GLY A 236 -32.15 0.73 12.43
C GLY A 236 -32.64 2.17 12.51
N GLY A 237 -31.83 3.08 13.08
CA GLY A 237 -32.12 4.51 13.00
C GLY A 237 -31.94 5.02 11.57
N THR A 238 -32.60 6.13 11.22
CA THR A 238 -32.20 6.93 10.07
C THR A 238 -30.76 7.38 10.32
N ALA A 239 -29.82 6.82 9.54
CA ALA A 239 -28.44 7.22 9.66
C ALA A 239 -28.34 8.73 9.43
N VAL A 240 -27.57 9.41 10.29
CA VAL A 240 -27.10 10.76 9.93
C VAL A 240 -26.29 10.57 8.66
N ASP A 241 -26.48 11.46 7.70
CA ASP A 241 -25.69 11.46 6.47
C ASP A 241 -24.21 11.40 6.85
N GLU A 242 -23.52 10.34 6.39
CA GLU A 242 -22.09 10.18 6.65
C GLU A 242 -21.32 11.40 6.15
N GLU A 243 -21.80 12.03 5.07
CA GLU A 243 -21.24 13.27 4.52
C GLU A 243 -21.22 14.37 5.59
N GLN A 244 -22.29 14.53 6.38
CA GLN A 244 -22.37 15.54 7.44
C GLN A 244 -21.38 15.27 8.60
N ILE A 245 -21.21 13.99 8.96
CA ILE A 245 -20.23 13.56 9.97
C ILE A 245 -18.81 13.89 9.49
N CYS A 246 -18.56 13.74 8.20
CA CYS A 246 -17.26 13.95 7.59
C CYS A 246 -16.93 15.42 7.32
N GLU A 247 -17.91 16.22 6.93
CA GLU A 247 -17.78 17.67 6.79
C GLU A 247 -17.41 18.34 8.12
N SER A 248 -18.07 17.93 9.20
CA SER A 248 -17.84 18.47 10.54
C SER A 248 -16.54 17.97 11.20
N PHE A 249 -15.89 16.95 10.65
CA PHE A 249 -14.69 16.37 11.25
C PHE A 249 -13.45 17.26 11.09
N PRO A 250 -12.67 17.55 12.15
CA PRO A 250 -11.52 18.45 12.04
C PRO A 250 -10.47 17.95 11.04
N GLU A 251 -10.02 18.84 10.15
CA GLU A 251 -9.08 18.49 9.07
C GLU A 251 -7.76 17.91 9.60
N HIS A 252 -7.24 18.45 10.71
CA HIS A 252 -6.00 17.97 11.33
C HIS A 252 -6.11 16.52 11.84
N LEU A 253 -7.32 16.02 12.12
CA LEU A 253 -7.58 14.63 12.52
C LEU A 253 -7.84 13.73 11.31
N TYR A 254 -8.25 14.29 10.17
CA TYR A 254 -8.63 13.54 8.96
C TYR A 254 -7.49 12.64 8.47
N ARG A 255 -6.23 13.11 8.57
CA ARG A 255 -5.01 12.35 8.19
C ARG A 255 -4.82 11.06 8.98
N ARG A 256 -5.30 10.98 10.22
CA ARG A 256 -5.22 9.77 11.06
C ARG A 256 -5.91 8.58 10.39
N TYR A 257 -6.96 8.84 9.62
CA TYR A 257 -7.84 7.83 9.03
C TYR A 257 -7.52 7.53 7.57
N TYR A 258 -6.42 8.03 7.00
CA TYR A 258 -6.10 7.79 5.59
C TYR A 258 -5.87 6.33 5.27
N HIS A 259 -5.49 5.51 6.25
CA HIS A 259 -5.34 4.08 6.07
C HIS A 259 -6.67 3.36 5.79
N ASP A 260 -7.81 3.96 6.16
CA ASP A 260 -9.13 3.45 5.90
C ASP A 260 -9.57 3.86 4.48
N LEU A 261 -9.89 2.83 3.68
CA LEU A 261 -10.29 2.99 2.29
C LEU A 261 -11.71 3.57 2.16
N PHE A 262 -12.55 3.35 3.17
CA PHE A 262 -13.95 3.77 3.18
C PHE A 262 -14.21 4.98 4.09
N PHE A 263 -13.16 5.55 4.69
CA PHE A 263 -13.33 6.70 5.58
C PHE A 263 -13.96 7.87 4.85
N CYS A 264 -15.12 8.31 5.32
CA CYS A 264 -15.85 9.42 4.72
C CYS A 264 -16.12 9.21 3.23
N SER A 265 -16.51 8.00 2.87
CA SER A 265 -16.92 7.66 1.52
C SER A 265 -18.39 7.28 1.52
N SER A 266 -19.18 7.90 0.64
CA SER A 266 -20.56 7.45 0.37
C SER A 266 -20.62 6.01 -0.17
N ALA A 267 -19.48 5.37 -0.39
CA ALA A 267 -19.35 3.96 -0.73
C ALA A 267 -19.86 3.02 0.37
N LEU A 268 -19.84 3.43 1.65
CA LEU A 268 -20.28 2.58 2.75
C LEU A 268 -21.74 2.14 2.59
N GLU A 269 -22.64 3.05 2.26
CA GLU A 269 -24.06 2.73 2.07
C GLU A 269 -24.33 1.79 0.88
N ASN A 270 -23.45 1.81 -0.13
CA ASN A 270 -23.64 1.05 -1.35
C ASN A 270 -23.11 -0.38 -1.21
N PHE A 271 -21.97 -0.55 -0.55
CA PHE A 271 -21.34 -1.87 -0.39
C PHE A 271 -21.81 -2.59 0.87
N PHE A 272 -22.16 -1.85 1.94
CA PHE A 272 -22.46 -2.39 3.26
C PHE A 272 -23.92 -2.18 3.65
N LYS A 273 -24.84 -2.57 2.77
CA LYS A 273 -26.25 -2.63 3.13
C LYS A 273 -26.42 -3.73 4.17
N PHE A 274 -26.93 -3.36 5.36
CA PHE A 274 -27.52 -4.36 6.23
C PHE A 274 -28.59 -5.07 5.40
N LYS A 275 -28.44 -6.38 5.21
CA LYS A 275 -29.60 -7.19 4.84
C LYS A 275 -30.64 -6.93 5.92
N ASP A 276 -31.82 -6.45 5.54
CA ASP A 276 -32.88 -6.17 6.50
C ASP A 276 -33.12 -7.43 7.32
N VAL A 277 -32.68 -7.40 8.58
CA VAL A 277 -32.88 -8.50 9.55
C VAL A 277 -34.37 -8.64 9.90
N ASN A 278 -35.21 -7.73 9.39
CA ASN A 278 -36.64 -7.68 9.56
C ASN A 278 -37.44 -8.02 8.28
N GLN A 279 -36.80 -8.49 7.21
CA GLN A 279 -37.56 -9.13 6.13
C GLN A 279 -37.86 -10.58 6.54
N PRO A 280 -39.14 -10.94 6.77
CA PRO A 280 -39.53 -12.30 7.14
C PRO A 280 -39.20 -13.33 6.05
#